data_AF-A0A8J7M0L1-F1
#
_entry.id   AF-A0A8J7M0L1-F1
#
_cell.length_a   1.000
_cell.length_b   1.000
_cell.length_c   1.000
_cell.angle_alpha   90.00
_cell.angle_beta   90.00
_cell.angle_gamma   90.00
#
_symmetry.space_group_name_H-M   'P 1'
#
loop_
_entity.id
_entity.type
_entity.pdbx_description
1 polymer ?
#
loop_
_entity_poly.entity_id
_entity_poly.type
_entity_poly.pdbx_seq_one_letter_code
_entity_poly.pdbx_strand_id
1 'polypeptide(L)'
;MNRKVKAIVLSAFVLPGLGQLVLGRKVKGGIMILLDNIFILGALFVALRAMGKLMLAGRSSAPDPEKILQAIQQDSPAARWLLAGFIVVWLYGIVDAVLDKETVNTH
;
A
#
# COMPACT_ATOMS: atom_id res chain seq x y z
N MET A 1 25.79 -5.32 9.37
CA MET A 1 24.97 -5.32 8.13
C MET A 1 25.15 -3.98 7.42
N ASN A 2 25.53 -4.01 6.14
CA ASN A 2 25.78 -2.78 5.36
C ASN A 2 24.50 -1.91 5.31
N ARG A 3 24.65 -0.58 5.35
CA ARG A 3 23.55 0.41 5.41
C ARG A 3 22.60 0.25 4.22
N LYS A 4 23.13 -0.11 3.06
CA LYS A 4 22.35 -0.42 1.87
C LYS A 4 21.47 -1.68 2.01
N VAL A 5 21.98 -2.75 2.62
CA VAL A 5 21.19 -3.97 2.89
C VAL A 5 20.06 -3.67 3.88
N LYS A 6 20.34 -2.87 4.92
CA LYS A 6 19.28 -2.37 5.83
C LYS A 6 18.22 -1.60 5.07
N ALA A 7 18.60 -0.68 4.18
CA ALA A 7 17.65 0.12 3.42
C ALA A 7 16.78 -0.73 2.47
N ILE A 8 17.37 -1.70 1.77
CA ILE A 8 16.62 -2.61 0.89
C ILE A 8 15.62 -3.43 1.70
N VAL A 9 16.05 -4.05 2.80
CA VAL A 9 15.17 -4.85 3.66
C VAL A 9 14.04 -4.01 4.24
N LEU A 10 14.33 -2.77 4.66
CA LEU A 10 13.32 -1.88 5.24
C LEU A 10 12.28 -1.43 4.21
N SER A 11 12.71 -1.09 2.99
CA SER A 11 11.79 -0.79 1.88
C SER A 11 11.02 -2.02 1.38
N ALA A 12 11.61 -3.21 1.45
CA ALA A 12 11.00 -4.44 0.94
C ALA A 12 10.03 -5.11 1.92
N PHE A 13 10.31 -5.07 3.23
CA PHE A 13 9.56 -5.85 4.22
C PHE A 13 8.80 -5.02 5.25
N VAL A 14 9.10 -3.73 5.40
CA VAL A 14 8.46 -2.89 6.42
C VAL A 14 7.52 -1.89 5.80
N LEU A 15 8.05 -0.96 5.00
CA LEU A 15 7.24 0.10 4.41
C LEU A 15 7.98 0.76 3.24
N PRO A 16 7.29 1.06 2.12
CA PRO A 16 7.87 1.80 1.01
C PRO A 16 8.44 3.13 1.50
N GLY A 17 9.69 3.45 1.14
CA GLY A 17 10.32 4.74 1.49
C GLY A 17 11.11 4.78 2.79
N LEU A 18 10.95 3.80 3.69
CA LEU A 18 11.77 3.73 4.91
C LEU A 18 13.25 3.54 4.59
N GLY A 19 13.59 2.74 3.58
CA GLY A 19 14.98 2.60 3.13
C GLY A 19 15.58 3.93 2.65
N GLN A 20 14.78 4.77 1.98
CA GLN A 20 15.22 6.09 1.54
C GLN A 20 15.48 7.04 2.73
N LEU A 21 14.67 6.97 3.80
CA LEU A 21 14.92 7.71 5.04
C LEU A 21 16.25 7.29 5.69
N VAL A 22 16.52 5.99 5.75
CA VAL A 22 17.79 5.45 6.29
C VAL A 22 19.00 5.89 5.45
N LEU A 23 18.81 6.07 4.14
CA LEU A 23 19.82 6.58 3.21
C LEU A 23 19.95 8.11 3.26
N GLY A 24 19.19 8.81 4.12
CA GLY A 24 19.24 10.28 4.27
C GLY A 24 18.39 11.05 3.25
N ARG A 25 17.68 10.36 2.36
CA ARG A 25 16.82 10.95 1.32
C ARG A 25 15.43 11.24 1.86
N LYS A 26 15.35 12.20 2.79
CA LYS A 26 14.13 12.55 3.56
C LYS A 26 12.93 12.91 2.67
N VAL A 27 13.15 13.67 1.59
CA VAL A 27 12.07 14.09 0.68
C VAL A 27 11.47 12.89 -0.05
N LYS A 28 12.30 12.06 -0.71
CA LYS A 28 11.82 10.86 -1.40
C LYS A 28 11.12 9.89 -0.46
N GLY A 29 11.75 9.60 0.69
CA GLY A 29 11.17 8.71 1.70
C GLY A 29 9.85 9.24 2.23
N GLY A 30 9.75 10.55 2.49
CA GLY A 30 8.51 11.20 2.89
C GLY A 30 7.40 11.10 1.83
N ILE A 31 7.72 11.30 0.55
CA ILE A 31 6.75 11.12 -0.54
C ILE A 31 6.26 9.67 -0.61
N MET A 32 7.15 8.69 -0.50
CA MET A 32 6.75 7.28 -0.51
C MET A 32 5.84 6.92 0.66
N ILE A 33 6.16 7.38 1.87
CA ILE A 33 5.34 7.16 3.05
C ILE A 33 3.97 7.83 2.89
N LEU A 34 3.93 9.05 2.31
CA LEU A 34 2.67 9.74 2.04
C LEU A 34 1.81 8.97 1.04
N LEU A 35 2.41 8.47 -0.05
CA LEU A 35 1.71 7.64 -1.03
C LEU A 35 1.17 6.36 -0.39
N ASP A 36 1.96 5.71 0.46
CA ASP A 36 1.52 4.53 1.20
C ASP A 36 0.30 4.83 2.08
N ASN A 37 0.31 5.95 2.81
CA ASN A 37 -0.85 6.38 3.59
C ASN A 37 -2.09 6.64 2.72
N ILE A 38 -1.93 7.19 1.51
CA ILE A 38 -3.05 7.37 0.58
C ILE A 38 -3.64 6.01 0.17
N PHE A 39 -2.80 5.00 -0.10
CA PHE A 39 -3.29 3.65 -0.39
C PHE A 39 -3.98 3.02 0.82
N ILE A 40 -3.41 3.14 2.03
CA ILE A 40 -4.03 2.60 3.25
C ILE A 40 -5.39 3.26 3.50
N LEU A 41 -5.49 4.58 3.39
CA LEU A 41 -6.76 5.30 3.56
C LEU A 41 -7.78 4.92 2.50
N GLY A 42 -7.36 4.79 1.25
CA GLY A 42 -8.26 4.34 0.19
C GLY A 42 -8.70 2.88 0.36
N ALA A 43 -7.83 1.99 0.82
CA ALA A 43 -8.16 0.61 1.15
C ALA A 43 -9.17 0.55 2.31
N LEU A 44 -8.95 1.35 3.35
CA LEU A 44 -9.87 1.48 4.48
C LEU A 44 -11.23 2.00 4.02
N PHE A 45 -11.26 3.03 3.16
CA PHE A 45 -12.48 3.57 2.60
C PHE A 45 -13.28 2.52 1.81
N VAL A 46 -12.59 1.76 0.94
CA VAL A 46 -13.22 0.66 0.19
C VAL A 46 -13.74 -0.43 1.12
N ALA A 47 -12.98 -0.81 2.15
CA ALA A 47 -13.40 -1.81 3.13
C ALA A 47 -14.64 -1.35 3.92
N LEU A 48 -14.65 -0.11 4.42
CA LEU A 48 -15.80 0.45 5.12
C LEU A 48 -17.05 0.52 4.24
N ARG A 49 -16.88 0.91 2.96
CA ARG A 49 -17.98 0.95 1.98
C ARG A 49 -18.54 -0.45 1.73
N ALA A 50 -17.68 -1.45 1.52
CA ALA A 50 -18.09 -2.84 1.32
C ALA A 50 -18.82 -3.38 2.55
N MET A 51 -18.32 -3.09 3.76
CA MET A 51 -18.97 -3.49 5.02
C MET A 51 -20.36 -2.87 5.18
N GLY A 52 -20.53 -1.59 4.83
CA GLY A 52 -21.83 -0.92 4.85
C GLY A 52 -22.86 -1.60 3.92
N LYS A 53 -22.45 -1.99 2.71
CA LYS A 53 -23.32 -2.73 1.77
C LYS A 53 -23.68 -4.12 2.29
N LEU A 54 -22.72 -4.84 2.87
CA LEU A 54 -22.95 -6.15 3.48
C LEU A 54 -23.94 -6.07 4.64
N MET A 55 -23.81 -5.08 5.53
CA MET A 55 -24.75 -4.86 6.62
C MET A 55 -26.17 -4.56 6.13
N LEU A 56 -26.32 -3.79 5.03
CA LEU A 56 -27.62 -3.53 4.41
C LEU A 56 -28.22 -4.79 3.78
N ALA A 57 -27.41 -5.57 3.06
CA ALA A 57 -27.85 -6.82 2.44
C ALA A 57 -28.25 -7.88 3.49
N GLY A 58 -27.53 -7.96 4.61
CA GLY A 58 -27.81 -8.89 5.71
C GLY A 58 -28.97 -8.50 6.63
N ARG A 59 -29.50 -7.27 6.52
CA ARG A 59 -30.68 -6.82 7.29
C ARG A 59 -32.01 -7.32 6.71
N SER A 60 -31.95 -7.98 5.55
CA SER A 60 -33.06 -8.69 4.92
C SER A 60 -33.52 -9.85 5.82
N SER A 61 -34.82 -10.03 5.99
CA SER A 61 -35.42 -11.13 6.79
C SER A 61 -35.09 -12.54 6.27
N ALA A 62 -34.56 -12.65 5.06
CA ALA A 62 -33.88 -13.83 4.53
C ALA A 62 -32.55 -13.37 3.90
N PRO A 63 -31.37 -13.76 4.44
CA PRO A 63 -30.10 -13.48 3.81
C PRO A 63 -30.05 -14.14 2.44
N ASP A 64 -30.11 -13.33 1.39
CA ASP A 64 -30.02 -13.77 0.00
C ASP A 64 -28.53 -13.84 -0.40
N PRO A 65 -27.95 -15.05 -0.54
CA PRO A 65 -26.52 -15.21 -0.82
C PRO A 65 -26.11 -14.56 -2.14
N GLU A 66 -27.01 -14.48 -3.12
CA GLU A 66 -26.74 -13.91 -4.44
C GLU A 66 -26.63 -12.39 -4.37
N LYS A 67 -27.47 -11.74 -3.53
CA LYS A 67 -27.36 -10.29 -3.26
C LYS A 67 -26.10 -9.95 -2.48
N ILE A 68 -25.70 -10.79 -1.54
CA ILE A 68 -24.44 -10.63 -0.79
C ILE A 68 -23.25 -10.75 -1.75
N LEU A 69 -23.26 -11.75 -2.63
CA LEU A 69 -22.20 -11.95 -3.62
C LEU A 69 -22.10 -10.79 -4.62
N GLN A 70 -23.24 -10.31 -5.13
CA GLN A 70 -23.27 -9.13 -6.01
C GLN A 70 -22.74 -7.86 -5.33
N ALA A 71 -23.07 -7.66 -4.05
CA ALA A 71 -22.58 -6.52 -3.28
C ALA A 71 -21.04 -6.53 -3.13
N ILE A 72 -20.44 -7.72 -2.94
CA ILE A 72 -18.98 -7.90 -2.88
C ILE A 72 -18.34 -7.65 -4.25
N GLN A 73 -18.93 -8.18 -5.33
CA GLN A 73 -18.38 -8.04 -6.68
C GLN A 73 -18.37 -6.59 -7.18
N GLN A 74 -19.34 -5.77 -6.74
CA GLN A 74 -19.47 -4.38 -7.16
C GLN A 74 -18.29 -3.49 -6.76
N ASP A 75 -17.64 -3.76 -5.62
CA ASP A 75 -16.48 -2.99 -5.13
C ASP A 75 -15.13 -3.56 -5.61
N SER A 76 -15.16 -4.72 -6.28
CA SER A 76 -13.96 -5.40 -6.81
C SER A 76 -13.07 -4.53 -7.72
N PRO A 77 -13.58 -3.65 -8.59
CA PRO A 77 -12.73 -2.87 -9.50
C PRO A 77 -11.85 -1.85 -8.76
N ALA A 78 -12.43 -1.10 -7.82
CA ALA A 78 -11.70 -0.08 -7.06
C ALA A 78 -10.61 -0.72 -6.18
N ALA A 79 -10.94 -1.82 -5.49
CA ALA A 79 -9.96 -2.59 -4.72
C ALA A 79 -8.79 -3.10 -5.58
N ARG A 80 -9.08 -3.59 -6.79
CA ARG A 80 -8.05 -4.08 -7.73
C ARG A 80 -7.11 -2.95 -8.18
N TRP A 81 -7.64 -1.81 -8.57
CA TRP A 81 -6.83 -0.66 -8.98
C TRP A 81 -5.97 -0.13 -7.84
N LEU A 82 -6.55 -0.07 -6.64
CA LEU A 82 -5.86 0.40 -5.45
C LEU A 82 -4.71 -0.54 -5.07
N LEU A 83 -4.95 -1.86 -5.10
CA LEU A 83 -3.92 -2.86 -4.87
C LEU A 83 -2.82 -2.82 -5.94
N ALA A 84 -3.19 -2.71 -7.21
CA ALA A 84 -2.24 -2.62 -8.32
C ALA A 84 -1.34 -1.38 -8.19
N GLY A 85 -1.94 -0.22 -7.90
CA GLY A 85 -1.20 1.02 -7.66
C GLY A 85 -0.26 0.91 -6.45
N PHE A 86 -0.73 0.30 -5.36
CA PHE A 86 0.07 0.06 -4.17
C PHE A 86 1.30 -0.81 -4.49
N ILE A 87 1.11 -1.93 -5.21
CA ILE A 87 2.19 -2.82 -5.64
C ILE A 87 3.21 -2.07 -6.51
N VAL A 88 2.75 -1.23 -7.45
CA VAL A 88 3.64 -0.43 -8.31
C VAL A 88 4.50 0.52 -7.49
N VAL A 89 3.91 1.26 -6.55
CA VAL A 89 4.66 2.18 -5.66
C VAL A 89 5.60 1.41 -4.75
N TRP A 90 5.19 0.24 -4.28
CA TRP A 90 6.02 -0.60 -3.43
C TRP A 90 7.24 -1.15 -4.17
N LEU A 91 7.04 -1.71 -5.37
CA LEU A 91 8.14 -2.18 -6.22
C LEU A 91 9.08 -1.03 -6.60
N TYR A 92 8.55 0.16 -6.89
CA TYR A 92 9.35 1.35 -7.12
C TYR A 92 10.24 1.69 -5.90
N GLY A 93 9.71 1.58 -4.68
CA GLY A 93 10.47 1.77 -3.43
C GLY A 93 11.61 0.78 -3.22
N ILE A 94 11.40 -0.47 -3.64
CA ILE A 94 12.43 -1.50 -3.61
C ILE A 94 13.51 -1.19 -4.66
N VAL A 95 13.11 -0.92 -5.91
CA VAL A 95 14.04 -0.63 -7.01
C VAL A 95 14.86 0.63 -6.73
N ASP A 96 14.26 1.71 -6.23
CA ASP A 96 15.00 2.93 -5.88
C ASP A 96 15.98 2.72 -4.71
N ALA A 97 15.68 1.82 -3.76
CA ALA A 97 16.63 1.45 -2.70
C ALA A 97 17.78 0.57 -3.23
N VAL A 98 17.52 -0.31 -4.21
CA VAL A 98 18.54 -1.19 -4.82
C VAL A 98 19.49 -0.40 -5.73
N LEU A 99 18.93 0.45 -6.59
CA LEU A 99 19.68 1.25 -7.57
C LEU A 99 20.41 2.44 -6.93
N ASP A 100 20.14 2.73 -5.66
CA ASP A 100 20.88 3.77 -4.95
C ASP A 100 22.37 3.43 -4.96
N LYS A 101 23.14 4.22 -5.71
CA LYS A 101 24.60 4.18 -5.62
C LYS A 101 24.92 4.79 -4.26
N GLU A 102 25.58 4.05 -3.38
CA GLU A 102 26.12 4.63 -2.15
C GLU A 102 26.97 5.84 -2.58
N THR A 103 26.46 7.05 -2.40
CA THR A 103 27.33 8.22 -2.40
C THR A 103 28.09 8.08 -1.09
N VAL A 104 29.27 7.46 -1.19
CA VAL A 104 30.32 7.52 -0.18
C VAL A 104 30.65 9.00 -0.02
N ASN A 105 29.86 9.70 0.79
CA ASN A 105 30.24 11.00 1.32
C ASN A 105 31.24 10.70 2.43
N THR A 106 32.51 10.58 2.04
CA THR A 106 33.64 10.90 2.90
C THR A 106 33.56 12.39 3.21
N HIS A 107 32.91 12.75 4.31
CA HIS A 107 33.17 13.98 5.04
C HIS A 107 32.92 13.75 6.52
#